data_AF-A0AAJ4DU79-F1
#
_entry.id   AF-A0AAJ4DU79-F1
#
_cell.length_a   1.000
_cell.length_b   1.000
_cell.length_c   1.000
_cell.angle_alpha   90.00
_cell.angle_beta   90.00
_cell.angle_gamma   90.00
#
_symmetry.space_group_name_H-M   'P 1'
#
loop_
_entity.id
_entity.type
_entity.pdbx_description
1 polymer ?
#
loop_
_entity_poly.entity_id
_entity_poly.type
_entity_poly.pdbx_seq_one_letter_code
_entity_poly.pdbx_strand_id
1 'polypeptide(L)'
;MLQVDNSVSAPLSKENDKVEIENAIKGDSVLSGGVAVLYLFMNLLSELADAKYGQMQAKADVSRSAQDMANRVDEVIARVAKEGDKATGQLPPEVVKYMKDNGFSVDGKSISDYLKTNDPSAKYLDKLKAKIDASGPEGMQSYSWQDVVTYMDQHGIKVDGKRACDYIWSLPEVGYMSGQRINKEHMQHIADTLQAAGGLDQGKLKAVKAALDTVSNRASDFVSQSQLQLQKIMQTYNVTVSLLNSMQTMLAEMNKSIAQNIR
;
A
#
# COMPACT_ATOMS: atom_id res chain seq x y z
N MET A 1 -17.65 -11.60 -5.99
CA MET A 1 -18.22 -11.63 -7.35
C MET A 1 -17.76 -10.35 -8.02
N LEU A 2 -16.64 -10.39 -8.74
CA LEU A 2 -16.04 -9.22 -9.39
C LEU A 2 -16.19 -9.41 -10.90
N GLN A 3 -16.87 -8.45 -11.51
CA GLN A 3 -17.12 -8.35 -12.94
C GLN A 3 -15.79 -8.25 -13.69
N VAL A 4 -15.63 -9.13 -14.69
CA VAL A 4 -14.54 -9.06 -15.65
C VAL A 4 -14.94 -8.01 -16.68
N ASP A 5 -14.20 -6.90 -16.69
CA ASP A 5 -14.39 -5.84 -17.68
C ASP A 5 -13.95 -6.38 -19.06
N ASN A 6 -14.93 -6.53 -19.93
CA ASN A 6 -14.80 -7.09 -21.27
C ASN A 6 -14.32 -5.97 -22.21
N SER A 7 -13.03 -5.63 -22.21
CA SER A 7 -12.47 -4.74 -23.24
C SER A 7 -10.95 -4.84 -23.40
N VAL A 8 -10.47 -6.03 -23.75
CA VAL A 8 -9.23 -6.13 -24.55
C VAL A 8 -9.64 -6.60 -25.94
N SER A 9 -10.03 -5.65 -26.78
CA SER A 9 -10.16 -5.88 -28.21
C SER A 9 -8.75 -5.96 -28.81
N ALA A 10 -8.16 -7.15 -28.80
CA ALA A 10 -6.95 -7.44 -29.57
C ALA A 10 -7.26 -7.27 -31.08
N PRO A 11 -6.55 -6.40 -31.83
CA PRO A 11 -6.83 -6.17 -33.24
C PRO A 11 -6.43 -7.31 -34.19
N LEU A 12 -5.95 -8.46 -33.69
CA LEU A 12 -5.26 -9.46 -34.52
C LEU A 12 -6.01 -10.79 -34.73
N SER A 13 -7.24 -10.94 -34.24
CA SER A 13 -7.94 -12.24 -34.26
C SER A 13 -9.09 -12.37 -35.27
N LYS A 14 -9.22 -11.48 -36.27
CA LYS A 14 -10.38 -11.54 -37.19
C LYS A 14 -10.09 -11.89 -38.65
N GLU A 15 -8.85 -11.73 -39.13
CA GLU A 15 -8.55 -12.00 -40.55
C GLU A 15 -7.59 -13.17 -40.80
N ASN A 16 -6.74 -13.56 -39.83
CA ASN A 16 -5.81 -14.68 -40.02
C ASN A 16 -6.42 -16.07 -39.72
N ASP A 17 -7.40 -16.16 -38.81
CA ASP A 17 -8.00 -17.44 -38.43
C ASP A 17 -8.71 -18.17 -39.58
N LYS A 18 -9.34 -17.43 -40.52
CA LYS A 18 -10.06 -18.08 -41.63
C LYS A 18 -9.13 -18.61 -42.72
N VAL A 19 -8.02 -17.92 -42.99
CA VAL A 19 -7.10 -18.26 -44.08
C VAL A 19 -6.15 -19.40 -43.67
N GLU A 20 -5.76 -19.49 -42.39
CA GLU A 20 -4.97 -20.62 -41.89
C GLU A 20 -5.79 -21.91 -41.73
N ILE A 21 -7.08 -21.81 -41.38
CA ILE A 21 -7.96 -22.98 -41.22
C ILE A 21 -8.41 -23.55 -42.58
N GLU A 22 -8.68 -22.73 -43.60
CA GLU A 22 -9.06 -23.24 -44.93
C GLU A 22 -7.90 -23.94 -45.67
N ASN A 23 -6.66 -23.52 -45.46
CA ASN A 23 -5.50 -24.13 -46.09
C ASN A 23 -5.09 -25.46 -45.42
N ALA A 24 -5.38 -25.66 -44.14
CA ALA A 24 -5.15 -26.93 -43.44
C ALA A 24 -6.03 -28.09 -43.97
N ILE A 25 -7.14 -27.79 -44.65
CA ILE A 25 -8.11 -28.81 -45.11
C ILE A 25 -7.77 -29.39 -46.49
N LYS A 26 -6.84 -28.78 -47.26
CA LYS A 26 -6.60 -29.16 -48.67
C LYS A 26 -5.29 -29.90 -48.99
N GLY A 27 -4.57 -30.39 -47.99
CA GLY A 27 -3.41 -31.25 -48.24
C GLY A 27 -2.38 -31.33 -47.12
N ASP A 28 -2.61 -30.61 -46.01
CA ASP A 28 -1.73 -30.64 -44.86
C ASP A 28 -2.07 -31.82 -43.98
N SER A 29 -1.08 -32.64 -43.66
CA SER A 29 -1.27 -33.89 -42.91
C SER A 29 -1.89 -33.58 -41.53
N VAL A 30 -2.76 -34.44 -40.99
CA VAL A 30 -3.36 -34.27 -39.64
C VAL A 30 -2.31 -33.95 -38.56
N LEU A 31 -1.06 -34.37 -38.77
CA LEU A 31 0.07 -34.08 -37.88
C LEU A 31 0.57 -32.63 -38.00
N SER A 32 0.49 -31.98 -39.18
CA SER A 32 0.81 -30.55 -39.36
C SER A 32 -0.13 -29.63 -38.58
N GLY A 33 -1.44 -29.93 -38.60
CA GLY A 33 -2.44 -29.23 -37.78
C GLY A 33 -2.21 -29.45 -36.28
N GLY A 34 -1.79 -30.65 -35.87
CA GLY A 34 -1.38 -30.92 -34.50
C GLY A 34 -0.16 -30.10 -34.06
N VAL A 35 0.84 -29.93 -34.94
CA VAL A 35 2.02 -29.08 -34.71
C VAL A 35 1.61 -27.61 -34.52
N ALA A 36 0.72 -27.08 -35.35
CA ALA A 36 0.23 -25.70 -35.24
C ALA A 36 -0.47 -25.42 -33.89
N VAL A 37 -1.28 -26.37 -33.41
CA VAL A 37 -1.96 -26.26 -32.11
C VAL A 37 -0.95 -26.26 -30.95
N LEU A 38 0.11 -27.07 -31.01
CA LEU A 38 1.14 -27.05 -29.97
C LEU A 38 1.94 -25.75 -29.96
N TYR A 39 2.21 -25.14 -31.13
CA TYR A 39 2.82 -23.81 -31.20
C TYR A 39 1.92 -22.73 -30.59
N LEU A 40 0.60 -22.78 -30.85
CA LEU A 40 -0.37 -21.89 -30.20
C LEU A 40 -0.33 -22.05 -28.66
N PHE A 41 -0.29 -23.29 -28.17
CA PHE A 41 -0.17 -23.53 -26.73
C PHE A 41 1.15 -23.02 -26.15
N MET A 42 2.28 -23.16 -26.85
CA MET A 42 3.57 -22.60 -26.40
C MET A 42 3.50 -21.08 -26.28
N ASN A 43 2.94 -20.40 -27.29
CA ASN A 43 2.79 -18.94 -27.26
C ASN A 43 1.92 -18.49 -26.09
N LEU A 44 0.77 -19.15 -25.88
CA LEU A 44 -0.12 -18.85 -24.76
C LEU A 44 0.57 -19.07 -23.40
N LEU A 45 1.32 -20.18 -23.25
CA LEU A 45 2.05 -20.46 -22.01
C LEU A 45 3.16 -19.43 -21.75
N SER A 46 3.85 -18.97 -22.78
CA SER A 46 4.84 -17.88 -22.69
C SER A 46 4.18 -16.56 -22.26
N GLU A 47 3.06 -16.16 -22.87
CA GLU A 47 2.33 -14.95 -22.47
C GLU A 47 1.84 -15.02 -21.02
N LEU A 48 1.30 -16.18 -20.61
CA LEU A 48 0.88 -16.40 -19.23
C LEU A 48 2.05 -16.34 -18.25
N ALA A 49 3.22 -16.87 -18.63
CA ALA A 49 4.43 -16.78 -17.83
C ALA A 49 4.86 -15.32 -17.65
N ASP A 50 4.96 -14.56 -18.74
CA ASP A 50 5.40 -13.16 -18.70
C ASP A 50 4.46 -12.28 -17.88
N ALA A 51 3.14 -12.44 -18.06
CA ALA A 51 2.15 -11.75 -17.26
C ALA A 51 2.28 -12.09 -15.77
N LYS A 52 2.53 -13.37 -15.43
CA LYS A 52 2.74 -13.80 -14.05
C LYS A 52 4.03 -13.29 -13.45
N TYR A 53 5.13 -13.26 -14.22
CA TYR A 53 6.40 -12.65 -13.79
C TYR A 53 6.22 -11.17 -13.48
N GLY A 54 5.53 -10.41 -14.33
CA GLY A 54 5.25 -9.00 -14.10
C GLY A 54 4.46 -8.75 -12.81
N GLN A 55 3.39 -9.54 -12.58
CA GLN A 55 2.61 -9.46 -11.34
C GLN A 55 3.43 -9.84 -10.10
N MET A 56 4.25 -10.89 -10.21
CA MET A 56 5.12 -11.36 -9.12
C MET A 56 6.13 -10.29 -8.74
N GLN A 57 6.76 -9.63 -9.72
CA GLN A 57 7.72 -8.55 -9.47
C GLN A 57 7.06 -7.38 -8.75
N ALA A 58 5.93 -6.88 -9.28
CA ALA A 58 5.20 -5.77 -8.67
C ALA A 58 4.75 -6.09 -7.23
N LYS A 59 4.30 -7.32 -6.97
CA LYS A 59 3.90 -7.75 -5.62
C LYS A 59 5.10 -7.96 -4.68
N ALA A 60 6.24 -8.41 -5.19
CA ALA A 60 7.46 -8.49 -4.39
C ALA A 60 7.91 -7.09 -3.91
N ASP A 61 7.82 -6.09 -4.79
CA ASP A 61 8.18 -4.71 -4.43
C ASP A 61 7.20 -4.10 -3.41
N VAL A 62 5.90 -4.39 -3.55
CA VAL A 62 4.88 -4.02 -2.54
C VAL A 62 5.17 -4.69 -1.19
N SER A 63 5.53 -5.98 -1.18
CA SER A 63 5.85 -6.71 0.06
C SER A 63 7.00 -6.06 0.82
N ARG A 64 8.12 -5.81 0.12
CA ARG A 64 9.32 -5.17 0.67
C ARG A 64 9.01 -3.76 1.17
N SER A 65 8.37 -2.94 0.34
CA SER A 65 8.03 -1.56 0.69
C SER A 65 7.07 -1.49 1.88
N ALA A 66 6.07 -2.37 1.94
CA ALA A 66 5.14 -2.43 3.07
C ALA A 66 5.84 -2.85 4.37
N GLN A 67 6.78 -3.79 4.30
CA GLN A 67 7.59 -4.20 5.44
C GLN A 67 8.49 -3.06 5.94
N ASP A 68 9.14 -2.33 5.02
CA ASP A 68 9.93 -1.16 5.37
C ASP A 68 9.09 -0.07 6.05
N MET A 69 7.88 0.19 5.53
CA MET A 69 6.95 1.12 6.17
C MET A 69 6.50 0.63 7.55
N ALA A 70 6.23 -0.67 7.71
CA ALA A 70 5.87 -1.25 9.01
C ALA A 70 6.99 -1.09 10.05
N ASN A 71 8.24 -1.30 9.63
CA ASN A 71 9.42 -1.08 10.48
C ASN A 71 9.55 0.38 10.93
N ARG A 72 9.32 1.34 10.03
CA ARG A 72 9.30 2.78 10.39
C ARG A 72 8.20 3.11 11.41
N VAL A 73 7.01 2.50 11.28
CA VAL A 73 5.96 2.66 12.29
C VAL A 73 6.36 2.02 13.61
N ASP A 74 7.05 0.88 13.59
CA ASP A 74 7.57 0.22 14.80
C ASP A 74 8.59 1.09 15.56
N GLU A 75 9.46 1.80 14.84
CA GLU A 75 10.36 2.79 15.44
C GLU A 75 9.61 3.90 16.19
N VAL A 76 8.52 4.41 15.60
CA VAL A 76 7.65 5.39 16.26
C VAL A 76 6.97 4.79 17.49
N ILE A 77 6.45 3.57 17.40
CA ILE A 77 5.86 2.84 18.53
C ILE A 77 6.87 2.69 19.66
N ALA A 78 8.13 2.35 19.34
CA ALA A 78 9.19 2.19 20.32
C ALA A 78 9.58 3.51 21.00
N ARG A 79 9.58 4.63 20.26
CA ARG A 79 9.79 5.97 20.84
C ARG A 79 8.64 6.35 21.77
N VAL A 80 7.40 6.23 21.32
CA VAL A 80 6.20 6.53 22.11
C VAL A 80 6.15 5.68 23.39
N ALA A 81 6.51 4.39 23.30
CA ALA A 81 6.56 3.51 24.46
C ALA A 81 7.58 3.95 25.54
N LYS A 82 8.66 4.65 25.16
CA LYS A 82 9.64 5.20 26.12
C LYS A 82 9.13 6.47 26.81
N GLU A 83 8.25 7.21 26.15
CA GLU A 83 7.69 8.48 26.66
C GLU A 83 6.50 8.26 27.61
N GLY A 84 5.87 7.08 27.57
CA GLY A 84 4.89 6.59 28.54
C GLY A 84 3.53 6.24 27.94
N ASP A 85 2.62 5.69 28.76
CA ASP A 85 1.33 5.12 28.31
C ASP A 85 0.39 6.12 27.63
N LYS A 86 0.58 7.42 27.86
CA LYS A 86 -0.23 8.51 27.28
C LYS A 86 0.47 9.26 26.16
N ALA A 87 1.69 8.85 25.80
CA ALA A 87 2.41 9.49 24.72
C ALA A 87 1.72 9.19 23.37
N THR A 88 1.80 10.16 22.47
CA THR A 88 1.27 10.05 21.11
C THR A 88 2.40 10.25 20.12
N GLY A 89 2.31 9.58 18.97
CA GLY A 89 3.32 9.67 17.92
C GLY A 89 2.70 9.99 16.57
N GLN A 90 3.38 10.85 15.81
CA GLN A 90 3.04 11.09 14.41
C GLN A 90 3.59 9.96 13.53
N LEU A 91 2.77 9.53 12.58
CA LEU A 91 3.25 8.63 11.53
C LEU A 91 4.24 9.37 10.63
N PRO A 92 5.31 8.68 10.18
CA PRO A 92 6.23 9.28 9.21
C PRO A 92 5.48 9.67 7.93
N PRO A 93 5.76 10.85 7.33
CA PRO A 93 5.05 11.34 6.15
C PRO A 93 5.04 10.36 4.98
N GLU A 94 6.14 9.62 4.79
CA GLU A 94 6.28 8.60 3.77
C GLU A 94 5.32 7.42 3.96
N VAL A 95 5.01 7.04 5.21
CA VAL A 95 4.08 5.95 5.51
C VAL A 95 2.68 6.39 5.14
N VAL A 96 2.31 7.62 5.53
CA VAL A 96 1.00 8.21 5.18
C VAL A 96 0.84 8.31 3.67
N LYS A 97 1.88 8.79 2.97
CA LYS A 97 1.89 8.86 1.51
C LYS A 97 1.76 7.48 0.88
N TYR A 98 2.58 6.52 1.30
CA TYR A 98 2.57 5.16 0.76
C TYR A 98 1.20 4.49 0.93
N MET A 99 0.60 4.59 2.11
CA MET A 99 -0.73 4.04 2.37
C MET A 99 -1.82 4.72 1.55
N LYS A 100 -1.71 6.05 1.36
CA LYS A 100 -2.66 6.81 0.54
C LYS A 100 -2.56 6.45 -0.94
N ASP A 101 -1.34 6.45 -1.49
CA ASP A 101 -1.07 6.20 -2.91
C ASP A 101 -1.47 4.79 -3.33
N ASN A 102 -1.34 3.81 -2.42
CA ASN A 102 -1.75 2.42 -2.66
C ASN A 102 -3.18 2.10 -2.21
N GLY A 103 -3.91 3.06 -1.64
CA GLY A 103 -5.29 2.86 -1.18
C GLY A 103 -5.41 1.87 -0.01
N PHE A 104 -4.38 1.73 0.82
CA PHE A 104 -4.43 0.85 1.99
C PHE A 104 -5.27 1.46 3.11
N SER A 105 -6.11 0.62 3.72
CA SER A 105 -7.01 1.00 4.80
C SER A 105 -6.56 0.45 6.15
N VAL A 106 -6.81 1.21 7.20
CA VAL A 106 -6.63 0.78 8.60
C VAL A 106 -8.01 0.73 9.25
N ASP A 107 -8.39 -0.42 9.82
CA ASP A 107 -9.73 -0.64 10.39
C ASP A 107 -10.89 -0.26 9.46
N GLY A 108 -10.73 -0.50 8.15
CA GLY A 108 -11.73 -0.15 7.13
C GLY A 108 -11.82 1.34 6.79
N LYS A 109 -10.92 2.18 7.31
CA LYS A 109 -10.84 3.62 7.01
C LYS A 109 -9.60 3.95 6.19
N SER A 110 -9.69 5.00 5.38
CA SER A 110 -8.50 5.56 4.72
C SER A 110 -7.52 6.07 5.78
N ILE A 111 -6.22 6.08 5.48
CA ILE A 111 -5.22 6.59 6.44
C ILE A 111 -5.50 8.04 6.86
N SER A 112 -6.02 8.86 5.95
CA SER A 112 -6.38 10.25 6.25
C SER A 112 -7.55 10.35 7.23
N ASP A 113 -8.59 9.53 7.05
CA ASP A 113 -9.74 9.51 7.97
C ASP A 113 -9.38 8.87 9.31
N TYR A 114 -8.50 7.88 9.28
CA TYR A 114 -7.98 7.22 10.47
C TYR A 114 -7.22 8.20 11.36
N LEU A 115 -6.33 9.01 10.78
CA LEU A 115 -5.57 10.04 11.50
C LEU A 115 -6.50 11.08 12.13
N LYS A 116 -7.48 11.59 11.38
CA LYS A 116 -8.44 12.59 11.89
C LYS A 116 -9.31 12.05 13.02
N THR A 117 -9.76 10.79 12.93
CA THR A 117 -10.69 10.23 13.93
C THR A 117 -9.99 9.81 15.22
N ASN A 118 -8.72 9.41 15.13
CA ASN A 118 -8.01 8.78 16.24
C ASN A 118 -6.90 9.66 16.84
N ASP A 119 -6.76 10.91 16.42
CA ASP A 119 -5.90 11.88 17.10
C ASP A 119 -6.64 12.46 18.32
N PRO A 120 -6.26 12.12 19.56
CA PRO A 120 -6.94 12.61 20.76
C PRO A 120 -6.75 14.11 20.96
N SER A 121 -5.67 14.68 20.41
CA SER A 121 -5.32 16.09 20.53
C SER A 121 -6.16 16.99 19.62
N ALA A 122 -6.72 16.45 18.53
CA ALA A 122 -7.44 17.19 17.50
C ALA A 122 -8.60 18.02 18.08
N LYS A 123 -9.39 17.44 18.99
CA LYS A 123 -10.48 18.15 19.69
C LYS A 123 -10.00 19.37 20.47
N TYR A 124 -8.85 19.24 21.14
CA TYR A 124 -8.27 20.32 21.95
C TYR A 124 -7.63 21.40 21.06
N LEU A 125 -7.00 20.98 19.96
CA LEU A 125 -6.43 21.87 18.96
C LEU A 125 -7.51 22.70 18.27
N ASP A 126 -8.61 22.07 17.83
CA ASP A 126 -9.74 22.76 17.21
C ASP A 126 -10.38 23.75 18.19
N LYS A 127 -10.53 23.36 19.45
CA LYS A 127 -11.01 24.25 20.50
C LYS A 127 -10.08 25.45 20.69
N LEU A 128 -8.78 25.22 20.78
CA LEU A 128 -7.80 26.30 20.98
C LEU A 128 -7.79 27.26 19.78
N LYS A 129 -7.82 26.73 18.55
CA LYS A 129 -7.93 27.54 17.32
C LYS A 129 -9.19 28.40 17.31
N ALA A 130 -10.35 27.82 17.65
CA ALA A 130 -11.59 28.60 17.76
C ALA A 130 -11.50 29.72 18.83
N LYS A 131 -10.76 29.50 19.91
CA LYS A 131 -10.53 30.54 20.94
C LYS A 131 -9.55 31.62 20.49
N ILE A 132 -8.55 31.26 19.69
CA ILE A 132 -7.61 32.18 19.03
C ILE A 132 -8.33 33.06 18.01
N ASP A 133 -9.32 32.51 17.29
CA ASP A 133 -10.11 33.28 16.33
C ASP A 133 -11.11 34.21 17.02
N ALA A 134 -11.68 33.78 18.15
CA ALA A 134 -12.56 34.59 18.97
C ALA A 134 -11.82 35.62 19.84
N SER A 135 -10.49 35.55 19.94
CA SER A 135 -9.71 36.50 20.74
C SER A 135 -9.44 37.79 19.96
N GLY A 136 -9.68 38.92 20.61
CA GLY A 136 -9.26 40.23 20.11
C GLY A 136 -7.75 40.45 20.23
N PRO A 137 -7.25 41.65 19.89
CA PRO A 137 -5.82 41.98 19.97
C PRO A 137 -5.20 41.74 21.34
N GLU A 138 -5.99 41.91 22.41
CA GLU A 138 -5.57 41.70 23.80
C GLU A 138 -5.64 40.24 24.28
N GLY A 139 -5.85 39.28 23.37
CA GLY A 139 -5.84 37.87 23.70
C GLY A 139 -7.00 37.41 24.59
N MET A 140 -6.83 36.33 25.36
CA MET A 140 -7.90 35.75 26.19
C MET A 140 -7.36 35.07 27.45
N GLN A 141 -8.17 35.01 28.51
CA GLN A 141 -7.86 34.26 29.73
C GLN A 141 -7.87 32.74 29.49
N SER A 142 -6.95 32.03 30.14
CA SER A 142 -6.80 30.57 30.05
C SER A 142 -8.01 29.78 30.55
N TYR A 143 -8.81 30.33 31.47
CA TYR A 143 -9.98 29.63 32.05
C TYR A 143 -10.93 29.04 31.01
N SER A 144 -11.10 29.72 29.87
CA SER A 144 -12.01 29.29 28.81
C SER A 144 -11.49 28.12 27.95
N TRP A 145 -10.22 27.76 28.09
CA TRP A 145 -9.51 26.68 27.38
C TRP A 145 -8.57 25.89 28.29
N GLN A 146 -8.83 25.91 29.61
CA GLN A 146 -8.00 25.26 30.64
C GLN A 146 -7.90 23.74 30.43
N ASP A 147 -8.89 23.12 29.80
CA ASP A 147 -8.88 21.72 29.43
C ASP A 147 -7.78 21.37 28.41
N VAL A 148 -7.41 22.30 27.53
CA VAL A 148 -6.27 22.13 26.61
C VAL A 148 -4.95 22.13 27.39
N VAL A 149 -4.77 23.08 28.30
CA VAL A 149 -3.57 23.13 29.17
C VAL A 149 -3.47 21.86 30.02
N THR A 150 -4.59 21.43 30.58
CA THR A 150 -4.69 20.20 31.37
C THR A 150 -4.35 18.98 30.54
N TYR A 151 -4.86 18.91 29.30
CA TYR A 151 -4.54 17.84 28.37
C TYR A 151 -3.04 17.79 28.08
N MET A 152 -2.43 18.92 27.72
CA MET A 152 -1.00 19.01 27.43
C MET A 152 -0.16 18.54 28.62
N ASP A 153 -0.45 19.02 29.82
CA ASP A 153 0.27 18.59 31.03
C ASP A 153 0.09 17.10 31.34
N GLN A 154 -1.13 16.56 31.21
CA GLN A 154 -1.42 15.16 31.48
C GLN A 154 -0.76 14.20 30.47
N HIS A 155 -0.48 14.68 29.27
CA HIS A 155 0.17 13.93 28.19
C HIS A 155 1.66 14.28 28.06
N GLY A 156 2.21 15.06 29.01
CA GLY A 156 3.63 15.41 29.03
C GLY A 156 4.07 16.33 27.89
N ILE A 157 3.14 16.97 27.19
CA ILE A 157 3.40 17.90 26.09
C ILE A 157 3.97 19.20 26.68
N LYS A 158 5.21 19.51 26.33
CA LYS A 158 5.95 20.66 26.86
C LYS A 158 5.99 21.80 25.85
N VAL A 159 5.78 23.02 26.34
CA VAL A 159 5.97 24.27 25.57
C VAL A 159 7.28 24.88 26.05
N ASP A 160 8.23 25.07 25.13
CA ASP A 160 9.60 25.55 25.43
C ASP A 160 10.30 24.77 26.56
N GLY A 161 10.09 23.44 26.59
CA GLY A 161 10.66 22.55 27.60
C GLY A 161 10.00 22.62 28.99
N LYS A 162 9.00 23.48 29.17
CA LYS A 162 8.20 23.60 30.40
C LYS A 162 6.85 22.92 30.24
N ARG A 163 6.22 22.57 31.36
CA ARG A 163 4.79 22.17 31.37
C ARG A 163 3.95 23.32 30.81
N ALA A 164 2.82 23.01 30.17
CA ALA A 164 1.98 24.02 29.56
C ALA A 164 1.47 25.04 30.60
N CYS A 165 1.15 24.57 31.82
CA CYS A 165 0.82 25.49 32.92
C CYS A 165 1.99 26.42 33.27
N ASP A 166 3.18 25.87 33.47
CA ASP A 166 4.36 26.61 33.92
C ASP A 166 4.82 27.61 32.85
N TYR A 167 4.70 27.24 31.57
CA TYR A 167 4.93 28.13 30.45
C TYR A 167 4.01 29.35 30.54
N ILE A 168 2.69 29.13 30.64
CA ILE A 168 1.68 30.20 30.75
C ILE A 168 1.96 31.12 31.94
N TRP A 169 2.24 30.57 33.12
CA TRP A 169 2.54 31.37 34.31
C TRP A 169 3.81 32.21 34.18
N SER A 170 4.78 31.73 33.39
CA SER A 170 6.05 32.43 33.15
C SER A 170 6.00 33.49 32.04
N LEU A 171 4.86 33.66 31.36
CA LEU A 171 4.70 34.67 30.32
C LEU A 171 4.79 36.08 30.91
N PRO A 172 5.45 37.04 30.23
CA PRO A 172 5.61 38.41 30.72
C PRO A 172 4.29 39.10 31.06
N GLU A 173 3.23 38.85 30.26
CA GLU A 173 1.91 39.43 30.48
C GLU A 173 1.12 38.75 31.61
N VAL A 174 1.46 37.52 31.97
CA VAL A 174 0.80 36.78 33.07
C VAL A 174 1.48 37.10 34.40
N GLY A 175 2.81 37.15 34.43
CA GLY A 175 3.58 37.60 35.59
C GLY A 175 3.24 36.86 36.89
N TYR A 176 2.96 35.56 36.82
CA TYR A 176 2.50 34.76 37.96
C TYR A 176 1.19 35.23 38.62
N MET A 177 0.39 36.06 37.94
CA MET A 177 -0.90 36.56 38.43
C MET A 177 -2.07 35.83 37.79
N SER A 178 -3.03 35.44 38.63
CA SER A 178 -4.25 34.77 38.18
C SER A 178 -5.16 35.73 37.40
N GLY A 179 -5.82 35.23 36.35
CA GLY A 179 -6.80 36.00 35.57
C GLY A 179 -6.22 36.97 34.54
N GLN A 180 -4.91 36.94 34.30
CA GLN A 180 -4.32 37.71 33.21
C GLN A 180 -4.70 37.13 31.83
N ARG A 181 -4.72 38.01 30.82
CA ARG A 181 -4.99 37.62 29.43
C ARG A 181 -3.70 37.16 28.78
N ILE A 182 -3.76 36.08 28.01
CA ILE A 182 -2.64 35.56 27.23
C ILE A 182 -2.79 36.10 25.82
N ASN A 183 -1.73 36.71 25.29
CA ASN A 183 -1.78 37.31 23.95
C ASN A 183 -2.00 36.25 22.85
N LYS A 184 -2.41 36.69 21.66
CA LYS A 184 -2.72 35.77 20.55
C LYS A 184 -1.50 34.98 20.08
N GLU A 185 -0.31 35.57 20.13
CA GLU A 185 0.94 34.96 19.68
C GLU A 185 1.34 33.76 20.56
N HIS A 186 1.31 33.90 21.89
CA HIS A 186 1.59 32.81 22.81
C HIS A 186 0.50 31.74 22.76
N MET A 187 -0.77 32.10 22.55
CA MET A 187 -1.82 31.11 22.28
C MET A 187 -1.52 30.32 21.00
N GLN A 188 -1.06 30.99 19.93
CA GLN A 188 -0.70 30.34 18.67
C GLN A 188 0.50 29.42 18.87
N HIS A 189 1.53 29.84 19.62
CA HIS A 189 2.69 28.99 19.94
C HIS A 189 2.29 27.71 20.68
N ILE A 190 1.35 27.80 21.63
CA ILE A 190 0.79 26.64 22.32
C ILE A 190 0.02 25.74 21.34
N ALA A 191 -0.76 26.32 20.42
CA ALA A 191 -1.48 25.58 19.38
C ALA A 191 -0.52 24.86 18.42
N ASP A 192 0.56 25.51 18.02
CA ASP A 192 1.58 24.94 17.14
C ASP A 192 2.32 23.80 17.84
N THR A 193 2.64 23.97 19.13
CA THR A 193 3.23 22.92 19.97
C THR A 193 2.29 21.72 20.10
N LEU A 194 1.00 21.95 20.36
CA LEU A 194 0.00 20.90 20.44
C LEU A 194 -0.19 20.19 19.09
N GLN A 195 -0.17 20.93 17.98
CA GLN A 195 -0.26 20.36 16.64
C GLN A 195 0.98 19.51 16.30
N ALA A 196 2.17 19.91 16.75
CA ALA A 196 3.40 19.13 16.56
C ALA A 196 3.45 17.88 17.44
N ALA A 197 2.86 17.92 18.64
CA ALA A 197 2.81 16.80 19.57
C ALA A 197 1.61 15.84 19.33
N GLY A 198 0.59 16.32 18.62
CA GLY A 198 -0.59 15.54 18.24
C GLY A 198 -0.23 14.31 17.42
N GLY A 199 -1.05 13.27 17.48
CA GLY A 199 -0.74 12.02 16.82
C GLY A 199 -1.57 10.84 17.33
N LEU A 200 -1.15 9.64 16.95
CA LEU A 200 -1.81 8.40 17.32
C LEU A 200 -1.23 7.85 18.63
N ASP A 201 -2.10 7.30 19.48
CA ASP A 201 -1.65 6.52 20.63
C ASP A 201 -0.96 5.21 20.20
N GLN A 202 -0.27 4.57 21.14
CA GLN A 202 0.48 3.35 20.87
C GLN A 202 -0.39 2.22 20.28
N GLY A 203 -1.65 2.09 20.71
CA GLY A 203 -2.58 1.08 20.19
C GLY A 203 -2.97 1.36 18.75
N LYS A 204 -3.22 2.62 18.41
CA LYS A 204 -3.56 3.06 17.05
C LYS A 204 -2.37 2.97 16.10
N LEU A 205 -1.16 3.27 16.56
CA LEU A 205 0.07 3.02 15.80
C LEU A 205 0.26 1.53 15.52
N LYS A 206 0.01 0.65 16.51
CA LYS A 206 0.05 -0.80 16.31
C LYS A 206 -0.97 -1.29 15.30
N ALA A 207 -2.16 -0.68 15.23
CA ALA A 207 -3.15 -1.02 14.21
C ALA A 207 -2.67 -0.64 12.79
N VAL A 208 -2.02 0.52 12.64
CA VAL A 208 -1.40 0.93 11.36
C VAL A 208 -0.30 -0.05 10.95
N LYS A 209 0.58 -0.42 11.90
CA LYS A 209 1.62 -1.44 11.67
C LYS A 209 1.00 -2.77 11.24
N ALA A 210 -0.01 -3.26 11.96
CA ALA A 210 -0.68 -4.52 11.65
C ALA A 210 -1.33 -4.52 10.26
N ALA A 211 -1.87 -3.38 9.81
CA ALA A 211 -2.40 -3.23 8.46
C ALA A 211 -1.28 -3.36 7.41
N LEU A 212 -0.12 -2.73 7.62
CA LEU A 212 1.05 -2.83 6.74
C LEU A 212 1.64 -4.24 6.71
N ASP A 213 1.78 -4.88 7.88
CA ASP A 213 2.24 -6.28 8.00
C ASP A 213 1.28 -7.23 7.26
N THR A 214 -0.02 -7.00 7.37
CA THR A 214 -1.03 -7.79 6.64
C THR A 214 -0.87 -7.62 5.12
N VAL A 215 -0.62 -6.40 4.64
CA VAL A 215 -0.37 -6.16 3.21
C VAL A 215 0.92 -6.84 2.75
N SER A 216 2.00 -6.73 3.53
CA SER A 216 3.29 -7.37 3.24
C SER A 216 3.15 -8.88 3.15
N ASN A 217 2.53 -9.51 4.15
CA ASN A 217 2.31 -10.96 4.19
C ASN A 217 1.47 -11.43 3.00
N ARG A 218 0.35 -10.75 2.69
CA ARG A 218 -0.48 -11.10 1.52
C ARG A 218 0.28 -11.00 0.20
N ALA A 219 1.16 -10.01 0.07
CA ALA A 219 1.98 -9.82 -1.12
C ALA A 219 3.06 -10.92 -1.22
N SER A 220 3.70 -11.28 -0.12
CA SER A 220 4.66 -12.41 -0.04
C SER A 220 4.00 -13.75 -0.36
N ASP A 221 2.80 -13.99 0.14
CA ASP A 221 2.01 -15.20 -0.15
C ASP A 221 1.70 -15.29 -1.64
N PHE A 222 1.29 -14.17 -2.25
CA PHE A 222 1.05 -14.09 -3.68
C PHE A 222 2.30 -14.40 -4.52
N VAL A 223 3.47 -13.87 -4.12
CA VAL A 223 4.75 -14.16 -4.79
C VAL A 223 5.07 -15.64 -4.73
N SER A 224 4.96 -16.23 -3.53
CA SER A 224 5.21 -17.66 -3.31
C SER A 224 4.26 -18.54 -4.15
N GLN A 225 2.98 -18.17 -4.19
CA GLN A 225 1.99 -18.86 -5.02
C GLN A 225 2.28 -18.70 -6.52
N SER A 226 2.69 -17.51 -6.95
CA SER A 226 3.02 -17.22 -8.35
C SER A 226 4.25 -18.00 -8.82
N GLN A 227 5.25 -18.15 -7.96
CA GLN A 227 6.43 -18.97 -8.25
C GLN A 227 6.05 -20.45 -8.53
N LEU A 228 5.14 -21.02 -7.74
CA LEU A 228 4.63 -22.39 -7.97
C LEU A 228 3.83 -22.49 -9.28
N GLN A 229 3.04 -21.48 -9.62
CA GLN A 229 2.30 -21.44 -10.88
C GLN A 229 3.25 -21.36 -12.08
N LEU A 230 4.30 -20.54 -12.01
CA LEU A 230 5.33 -20.44 -13.03
C LEU A 230 6.07 -21.76 -13.24
N GLN A 231 6.38 -22.49 -12.17
CA GLN A 231 6.96 -23.83 -12.28
C GLN A 231 6.03 -24.80 -13.05
N LYS A 232 4.72 -24.73 -12.81
CA LYS A 232 3.74 -25.54 -13.57
C LYS A 232 3.66 -25.14 -15.03
N ILE A 233 3.71 -23.84 -15.33
CA ILE A 233 3.74 -23.34 -16.72
C ILE A 233 5.01 -23.85 -17.42
N MET A 234 6.17 -23.76 -16.78
CA MET A 234 7.44 -24.28 -17.30
C MET A 234 7.40 -25.80 -17.54
N GLN A 235 6.84 -26.57 -16.61
CA GLN A 235 6.66 -28.01 -16.79
C GLN A 235 5.75 -28.32 -17.98
N THR A 236 4.63 -27.60 -18.10
CA THR A 236 3.68 -27.77 -19.21
C THR A 236 4.33 -27.38 -20.55
N TYR A 237 5.08 -26.29 -20.58
CA TYR A 237 5.83 -25.85 -21.74
C TYR A 237 6.84 -26.90 -22.21
N ASN A 238 7.61 -27.48 -21.28
CA ASN A 238 8.56 -28.55 -21.59
C ASN A 238 7.86 -29.81 -22.13
N VAL A 239 6.67 -30.15 -21.62
CA VAL A 239 5.84 -31.25 -22.16
C VAL A 239 5.41 -30.93 -23.59
N THR A 240 4.93 -29.72 -23.86
CA THR A 240 4.54 -29.28 -25.21
C THR A 240 5.71 -29.34 -26.20
N VAL A 241 6.92 -28.94 -25.78
CA VAL A 241 8.14 -29.08 -26.58
C VAL A 241 8.45 -30.55 -26.88
N SER A 242 8.34 -31.45 -25.89
CA SER A 242 8.55 -32.88 -26.08
C SER A 242 7.54 -33.49 -27.06
N LEU A 243 6.27 -33.06 -26.99
CA LEU A 243 5.22 -33.49 -27.91
C LEU A 243 5.46 -32.98 -29.33
N LEU A 244 5.91 -31.73 -29.49
CA LEU A 244 6.32 -31.17 -30.77
C LEU A 244 7.45 -31.98 -31.41
N ASN A 245 8.51 -32.25 -30.66
CA ASN A 245 9.65 -33.04 -31.15
C ASN A 245 9.21 -34.46 -31.56
N SER A 246 8.29 -35.07 -30.81
CA SER A 246 7.75 -36.39 -31.12
C SER A 246 6.95 -36.38 -32.42
N MET A 247 6.08 -35.39 -32.64
CA MET A 247 5.32 -35.25 -33.89
C MET A 247 6.20 -34.90 -35.09
N GLN A 248 7.22 -34.05 -34.91
CA GLN A 248 8.20 -33.76 -35.96
C GLN A 248 8.98 -35.02 -36.37
N THR A 249 9.36 -35.84 -35.40
CA THR A 249 10.04 -37.13 -35.66
C THR A 249 9.12 -38.08 -36.43
N MET A 250 7.86 -38.21 -36.02
CA MET A 250 6.88 -39.04 -36.71
C MET A 250 6.63 -38.57 -38.16
N LEU A 251 6.52 -37.25 -38.36
CA LEU A 251 6.42 -36.65 -39.70
C LEU A 251 7.66 -36.98 -40.56
N ALA A 252 8.86 -36.91 -39.99
CA ALA A 252 10.09 -37.26 -40.69
C ALA A 252 10.15 -38.75 -41.07
N GLU A 253 9.74 -39.64 -40.16
CA GLU A 253 9.66 -41.09 -40.44
C GLU A 253 8.63 -41.41 -41.52
N MET A 254 7.45 -40.78 -41.46
CA MET A 254 6.43 -40.92 -42.51
C MET A 254 6.96 -40.48 -43.87
N ASN A 255 7.61 -39.31 -43.95
CA ASN A 255 8.21 -38.82 -45.18
C ASN A 255 9.28 -39.78 -45.72
N LYS A 256 10.12 -40.33 -44.83
CA LYS A 256 11.13 -41.32 -45.20
C LYS A 256 10.52 -42.61 -45.72
N SER A 257 9.45 -43.11 -45.09
CA SER A 257 8.73 -44.32 -45.52
C SER A 257 8.09 -44.13 -46.90
N ILE A 258 7.44 -42.98 -47.14
CA ILE A 258 6.88 -42.64 -48.46
C ILE A 258 7.99 -42.59 -49.51
N ALA A 259 9.10 -41.90 -49.21
CA ALA A 259 10.24 -41.81 -50.13
C ALA A 259 10.88 -43.18 -50.45
N GLN A 260 10.87 -44.12 -49.50
CA GLN A 260 11.33 -45.49 -49.71
C GLN A 260 10.37 -46.32 -50.58
N ASN A 261 9.06 -46.12 -50.44
CA ASN A 261 8.05 -46.84 -51.23
C ASN A 261 7.89 -46.32 -52.67
N ILE A 262 8.40 -45.12 -52.97
CA ILE A 262 8.38 -44.52 -54.33
C ILE A 262 9.63 -44.92 -55.15
N ARG A 263 10.67 -45.50 -54.53
CA ARG A 263 11.81 -46.10 -55.23
C ARG A 263 11.52 -47.55 -55.65
#